data_AF-A0A6V7WFC2-F1
#
_entry.id   AF-A0A6V7WFC2-F1
#
_cell.length_a   1.000
_cell.length_b   1.000
_cell.length_c   1.000
_cell.angle_alpha   90.00
_cell.angle_beta   90.00
_cell.angle_gamma   90.00
#
_symmetry.space_group_name_H-M   'P 1'
#
loop_
_entity.id
_entity.type
_entity.pdbx_description
1 polymer ?
#
loop_
_entity_poly.entity_id
_entity_poly.type
_entity_poly.pdbx_seq_one_letter_code
_entity_poly.pdbx_strand_id
1 'polypeptide(L)'
;MELQQIGTNQQFFIHTDKEVYFENKTMIDTLIKSSKISGAEVEFINPETISYGSLPPSSYHSLLKESKNIPGFVFSSFGEGKYNFSYLNSIFDIEIRNNTQLFNQFIDRITLAAKITLNAALNYLFLNDTKIIKQFKIDENYAKTLGECFFLKSSWDCPLFLRVSNATNDPDMKYWLRTTANDLSIGTGYPGSGIRRIVHSLLVNSLGQKGPAMNIASEQQCMDQNKKQDVYTYIWQNDPQTNNGTCYRTSIYMGIAKSPAFDIENYNFSSGQYSTWVESRWDSHARLELFLTADYRLELYAFLIALLMIFLSAPLNYGLKEQWFVDNSLPPASPQQL
;
A
#
# COMPACT_ATOMS: atom_id res chain seq x y z
N MET A 1 9.10 20.13 -3.01
CA MET A 1 8.91 19.47 -4.32
C MET A 1 8.18 18.17 -4.09
N GLU A 2 7.16 17.89 -4.88
CA GLU A 2 6.40 16.63 -4.87
C GLU A 2 6.44 16.02 -6.27
N LEU A 3 6.54 14.68 -6.37
CA LEU A 3 6.51 13.98 -7.65
C LEU A 3 5.14 13.34 -7.85
N GLN A 4 4.57 13.44 -9.05
CA GLN A 4 3.25 12.91 -9.35
C GLN A 4 3.18 12.28 -10.74
N GLN A 5 2.65 11.05 -10.81
CA GLN A 5 2.41 10.30 -12.05
C GLN A 5 3.58 10.37 -13.04
N ILE A 6 4.76 9.98 -12.58
CA ILE A 6 5.95 9.85 -13.43
C ILE A 6 5.71 8.67 -14.37
N GLY A 7 5.22 8.96 -15.58
CA GLY A 7 4.83 7.97 -16.57
C GLY A 7 5.90 7.75 -17.63
N THR A 8 5.49 7.16 -18.75
CA THR A 8 6.35 6.88 -19.92
C THR A 8 6.45 8.05 -20.89
N ASN A 9 5.75 9.16 -20.65
CA ASN A 9 5.82 10.36 -21.50
C ASN A 9 7.25 10.94 -21.49
N GLN A 10 7.70 11.41 -22.66
CA GLN A 10 9.02 11.99 -22.91
C GLN A 10 9.23 13.38 -22.30
N GLN A 11 8.14 14.12 -22.05
CA GLN A 11 8.19 15.45 -21.46
C GLN A 11 7.81 15.43 -19.97
N PHE A 12 8.49 16.26 -19.19
CA PHE A 12 8.13 16.53 -17.79
C PHE A 12 7.60 17.96 -17.63
N PHE A 13 6.76 18.14 -16.62
CA PHE A 13 6.10 19.40 -16.35
C PHE A 13 6.27 19.78 -14.89
N ILE A 14 6.49 21.07 -14.66
CA ILE A 14 6.54 21.69 -13.33
C ILE A 14 5.30 22.55 -13.14
N HIS A 15 4.56 22.26 -12.08
CA HIS A 15 3.33 22.95 -11.68
C HIS A 15 3.54 23.65 -10.33
N THR A 16 3.05 24.87 -10.19
CA THR A 16 3.13 25.60 -8.92
C THR A 16 1.86 26.41 -8.69
N ASP A 17 1.62 26.76 -7.42
CA ASP A 17 0.53 27.65 -7.08
C ASP A 17 0.84 29.09 -7.50
N LYS A 18 -0.17 29.79 -8.00
CA LYS A 18 -0.03 31.14 -8.53
C LYS A 18 0.39 32.16 -7.48
N GLU A 19 -0.23 32.13 -6.30
CA GLU A 19 0.06 33.09 -5.22
C GLU A 19 1.46 32.83 -4.68
N VAL A 20 1.80 31.56 -4.43
CA VAL A 20 3.14 31.16 -3.97
C VAL A 20 4.21 31.59 -4.96
N TYR A 21 3.96 31.44 -6.27
CA TYR A 21 4.91 31.81 -7.31
C TYR A 21 5.22 33.31 -7.30
N PHE A 22 4.22 34.17 -7.12
CA PHE A 22 4.45 35.61 -7.05
C PHE A 22 5.28 36.02 -5.85
N GLU A 23 5.02 35.44 -4.68
CA GLU A 23 5.74 35.77 -3.46
C GLU A 23 7.18 35.21 -3.46
N ASN A 24 7.40 34.06 -4.09
CA ASN A 24 8.66 33.32 -4.03
C ASN A 24 9.35 33.13 -5.39
N LYS A 25 9.08 34.03 -6.35
CA LYS A 25 9.48 33.90 -7.77
C LYS A 25 10.94 33.50 -7.95
N THR A 26 11.86 34.24 -7.31
CA THR A 26 13.31 34.00 -7.44
C THR A 26 13.73 32.60 -6.97
N MET A 27 13.16 32.14 -5.86
CA MET A 27 13.48 30.82 -5.32
C MET A 27 12.91 29.71 -6.20
N ILE A 28 11.67 29.86 -6.66
CA ILE A 28 11.03 28.87 -7.54
C ILE A 28 11.71 28.83 -8.90
N ASP A 29 12.05 29.96 -9.51
CA ASP A 29 12.80 30.03 -10.77
C ASP A 29 14.18 29.35 -10.64
N THR A 30 14.83 29.51 -9.49
CA THR A 30 16.10 28.82 -9.19
C THR A 30 15.91 27.30 -9.16
N LEU A 31 14.88 26.82 -8.47
CA LEU A 31 14.58 25.38 -8.40
C LEU A 31 14.17 24.80 -9.76
N ILE A 32 13.40 25.55 -10.56
CA ILE A 32 13.03 25.18 -11.93
C ILE A 32 14.29 25.06 -12.78
N LYS A 33 15.20 26.03 -12.69
CA LYS A 33 16.48 26.00 -13.41
C LYS A 33 17.32 24.80 -12.98
N SER A 34 17.39 24.49 -11.69
CA SER A 34 18.08 23.29 -11.19
C SER A 34 17.41 21.98 -11.62
N SER A 35 16.13 22.00 -11.99
CA SER A 35 15.43 20.81 -12.50
C SER A 35 15.70 20.55 -13.99
N LYS A 36 16.21 21.54 -14.74
CA LYS A 36 16.58 21.42 -16.16
C LYS A 36 17.97 20.81 -16.29
N ILE A 37 18.04 19.49 -16.41
CA ILE A 37 19.29 18.75 -16.64
C ILE A 37 19.43 18.31 -18.11
N SER A 38 20.66 18.04 -18.54
CA SER A 38 20.92 17.53 -19.89
C SER A 38 20.20 16.20 -20.13
N GLY A 39 19.54 16.08 -21.29
CA GLY A 39 18.78 14.89 -21.68
C GLY A 39 17.35 14.81 -21.14
N ALA A 40 16.89 15.81 -20.36
CA ALA A 40 15.51 15.91 -19.91
C ALA A 40 14.80 17.13 -20.53
N GLU A 41 13.62 16.90 -21.11
CA GLU A 41 12.72 17.97 -21.52
C GLU A 41 11.79 18.31 -20.35
N VAL A 42 11.99 19.49 -19.76
CA VAL A 42 11.23 19.97 -18.60
C VAL A 42 10.59 21.30 -18.93
N GLU A 43 9.27 21.30 -19.04
CA GLU A 43 8.45 22.48 -19.28
C GLU A 43 7.92 23.04 -17.96
N PHE A 44 7.94 24.37 -17.83
CA PHE A 44 7.32 25.05 -16.71
C PHE A 44 5.97 25.59 -17.13
N ILE A 45 4.93 25.15 -16.42
CA ILE A 45 3.55 25.56 -16.64
C ILE A 45 3.36 26.90 -15.94
N ASN A 46 3.40 28.00 -16.70
CA ASN A 46 3.35 29.34 -16.11
C ASN A 46 1.97 29.60 -15.47
N PRO A 47 1.88 29.75 -14.14
CA PRO A 47 0.61 29.96 -13.45
C PRO A 47 -0.04 31.32 -13.79
N GLU A 48 0.71 32.26 -14.37
CA GLU A 48 0.20 33.57 -14.77
C GLU A 48 -0.73 33.50 -15.99
N THR A 49 -0.49 32.55 -16.90
CA THR A 49 -1.18 32.45 -18.19
C THR A 49 -2.38 31.51 -18.18
N ILE A 50 -2.58 30.78 -17.08
CA ILE A 50 -3.54 29.68 -17.00
C ILE A 50 -4.80 30.13 -16.27
N SER A 51 -5.96 29.80 -16.84
CA SER A 51 -7.26 30.20 -16.32
C SER A 51 -7.75 29.34 -15.15
N TYR A 52 -7.36 28.06 -15.09
CA TYR A 52 -7.73 27.12 -14.03
C TYR A 52 -6.62 26.09 -13.76
N GLY A 53 -6.39 25.76 -12.48
CA GLY A 53 -5.66 24.55 -12.11
C GLY A 53 -4.15 24.56 -12.35
N SER A 54 -3.45 25.66 -12.01
CA SER A 54 -1.99 25.70 -12.11
C SER A 54 -1.27 24.68 -11.22
N LEU A 55 -1.95 24.17 -10.19
CA LEU A 55 -1.46 23.14 -9.29
C LEU A 55 -2.40 21.92 -9.27
N PRO A 56 -1.94 20.73 -9.74
CA PRO A 56 -2.76 19.52 -9.72
C PRO A 56 -3.06 19.05 -8.29
N PRO A 57 -4.08 18.21 -8.09
CA PRO A 57 -4.36 17.55 -6.81
C PRO A 57 -3.10 16.83 -6.29
N SER A 58 -2.59 17.28 -5.14
CA SER A 58 -1.30 16.87 -4.60
C SER A 58 -1.25 17.13 -3.09
N SER A 59 -0.32 16.47 -2.40
CA SER A 59 -0.10 16.64 -0.96
C SER A 59 0.33 18.07 -0.62
N TYR A 60 0.94 18.76 -1.58
CA TYR A 60 1.35 20.15 -1.47
C TYR A 60 0.18 21.09 -1.16
N HIS A 61 -1.03 20.82 -1.68
CA HIS A 61 -2.24 21.58 -1.30
C HIS A 61 -2.50 21.54 0.21
N SER A 62 -2.20 20.43 0.89
CA SER A 62 -2.38 20.33 2.34
C SER A 62 -1.42 21.24 3.11
N LEU A 63 -0.21 21.46 2.59
CA LEU A 63 0.75 22.40 3.16
C LEU A 63 0.31 23.85 2.91
N LEU A 64 -0.19 24.14 1.71
CA LEU A 64 -0.64 25.48 1.32
C LEU A 64 -1.92 25.93 2.04
N LYS A 65 -2.75 24.99 2.51
CA LYS A 65 -3.89 25.28 3.39
C LYS A 65 -3.45 25.90 4.72
N GLU A 66 -2.30 25.48 5.24
CA GLU A 66 -1.75 26.00 6.49
C GLU A 66 -0.92 27.26 6.26
N SER A 67 -0.07 27.26 5.23
CA SER A 67 0.78 28.41 4.91
C SER A 67 0.97 28.56 3.40
N LYS A 68 0.50 29.69 2.88
CA LYS A 68 0.65 30.07 1.46
C LYS A 68 2.06 30.55 1.09
N ASN A 69 2.97 30.64 2.05
CA ASN A 69 4.31 31.17 1.82
C ASN A 69 5.35 30.06 1.62
N ILE A 70 4.93 28.80 1.54
CA ILE A 70 5.85 27.66 1.38
C ILE A 70 6.22 27.54 -0.10
N PRO A 71 7.47 27.82 -0.52
CA PRO A 71 7.87 27.68 -1.90
C PRO A 71 7.96 26.19 -2.29
N GLY A 72 7.39 25.86 -3.44
CA GLY A 72 7.33 24.48 -3.89
C GLY A 72 6.66 24.33 -5.25
N PHE A 73 6.81 23.14 -5.81
CA PHE A 73 6.20 22.75 -7.07
C PHE A 73 5.96 21.25 -7.10
N VAL A 74 5.04 20.84 -7.96
CA VAL A 74 4.76 19.46 -8.34
C VAL A 74 5.45 19.16 -9.66
N PHE A 75 6.27 18.12 -9.67
CA PHE A 75 6.95 17.59 -10.84
C PHE A 75 6.18 16.39 -11.38
N SER A 76 5.84 16.41 -12.67
CA SER A 76 4.93 15.41 -13.25
C SER A 76 5.23 15.08 -14.71
N SER A 77 4.51 14.10 -15.26
CA SER A 77 4.53 13.75 -16.69
C SER A 77 3.27 14.18 -17.44
N PHE A 78 2.52 15.16 -16.93
CA PHE A 78 1.34 15.73 -17.59
C PHE A 78 1.35 17.26 -17.52
N GLY A 79 0.89 17.91 -18.59
CA GLY A 79 0.83 19.36 -18.70
C GLY A 79 -0.50 19.93 -18.19
N GLU A 80 -1.01 20.96 -18.86
CA GLU A 80 -2.25 21.63 -18.47
C GLU A 80 -3.50 20.78 -18.72
N GLY A 81 -4.45 20.83 -17.78
CA GLY A 81 -5.85 20.46 -18.00
C GLY A 81 -6.19 18.96 -18.09
N LYS A 82 -5.21 18.06 -18.25
CA LYS A 82 -5.50 16.61 -18.35
C LYS A 82 -4.31 15.72 -17.96
N TYR A 83 -4.60 14.64 -17.22
CA TYR A 83 -3.66 13.54 -17.04
C TYR A 83 -3.45 12.76 -18.33
N ASN A 84 -2.20 12.42 -18.63
CA ASN A 84 -1.86 11.61 -19.80
C ASN A 84 -2.24 10.13 -19.62
N PHE A 85 -2.53 9.71 -18.40
CA PHE A 85 -2.82 8.32 -18.07
C PHE A 85 -4.32 8.05 -18.01
N SER A 86 -4.78 7.06 -18.78
CA SER A 86 -6.21 6.75 -18.95
C SER A 86 -6.82 5.90 -17.83
N TYR A 87 -6.00 5.17 -17.07
CA TYR A 87 -6.46 4.18 -16.09
C TYR A 87 -6.07 4.52 -14.65
N LEU A 88 -5.97 5.82 -14.33
CA LEU A 88 -5.51 6.28 -13.02
C LEU A 88 -6.31 5.63 -11.88
N ASN A 89 -5.60 4.98 -10.94
CA ASN A 89 -6.18 4.27 -9.78
C ASN A 89 -7.21 3.19 -10.15
N SER A 90 -7.13 2.63 -11.37
CA SER A 90 -7.99 1.54 -11.83
C SER A 90 -7.28 0.19 -11.74
N ILE A 91 -8.06 -0.90 -11.74
CA ILE A 91 -7.54 -2.26 -11.86
C ILE A 91 -6.75 -2.49 -13.16
N PHE A 92 -6.93 -1.62 -14.15
CA PHE A 92 -6.22 -1.63 -15.43
C PHE A 92 -4.89 -0.85 -15.39
N ASP A 93 -4.51 -0.28 -14.25
CA ASP A 93 -3.20 0.37 -14.03
C ASP A 93 -2.07 -0.68 -13.86
N ILE A 94 -1.95 -1.54 -14.87
CA ILE A 94 -1.02 -2.68 -14.90
C ILE A 94 -0.37 -2.86 -16.27
N GLU A 95 -0.59 -1.95 -17.22
CA GLU A 95 -0.10 -2.08 -18.60
C GLU A 95 1.42 -2.27 -18.67
N ILE A 96 2.15 -1.58 -17.79
CA ILE A 96 3.61 -1.68 -17.64
C ILE A 96 4.07 -3.12 -17.32
N ARG A 97 3.25 -3.94 -16.64
CA ARG A 97 3.57 -5.36 -16.32
C ARG A 97 3.62 -6.24 -17.55
N ASN A 98 2.74 -5.96 -18.51
CA ASN A 98 2.48 -6.85 -19.64
C ASN A 98 3.29 -6.45 -20.89
N ASN A 99 4.02 -5.33 -20.83
CA ASN A 99 4.77 -4.79 -21.96
C ASN A 99 6.21 -4.43 -21.56
N THR A 100 7.16 -5.30 -21.92
CA THR A 100 8.59 -5.12 -21.61
C THR A 100 9.18 -3.84 -22.18
N GLN A 101 8.76 -3.41 -23.37
CA GLN A 101 9.25 -2.17 -23.98
C GLN A 101 8.77 -0.96 -23.18
N LEU A 102 7.49 -0.94 -22.81
CA LEU A 102 6.90 0.10 -21.98
C LEU A 102 7.53 0.14 -20.59
N PHE A 103 7.83 -1.03 -20.01
CA PHE A 103 8.54 -1.13 -18.74
C PHE A 103 9.95 -0.53 -18.81
N ASN A 104 10.74 -0.87 -19.82
CA ASN A 104 12.08 -0.30 -19.98
C ASN A 104 12.03 1.22 -20.14
N GLN A 105 11.08 1.73 -20.95
CA GLN A 105 10.85 3.17 -21.05
C GLN A 105 10.50 3.78 -19.69
N PHE A 106 9.60 3.16 -18.93
CA PHE A 106 9.25 3.61 -17.59
C PHE A 106 10.47 3.65 -16.66
N ILE A 107 11.35 2.64 -16.66
CA ILE A 107 12.59 2.63 -15.88
C ILE A 107 13.52 3.79 -16.25
N ASP A 108 13.70 4.05 -17.53
CA ASP A 108 14.51 5.18 -18.00
C ASP A 108 13.92 6.51 -17.51
N ARG A 109 12.59 6.65 -17.55
CA ARG A 109 11.87 7.85 -17.11
C ARG A 109 11.94 8.06 -15.60
N ILE A 110 11.71 7.04 -14.78
CA ILE A 110 11.82 7.19 -13.31
C ILE A 110 13.27 7.48 -12.90
N THR A 111 14.24 6.90 -13.60
CA THR A 111 15.67 7.15 -13.35
C THR A 111 16.03 8.59 -13.70
N LEU A 112 15.51 9.11 -14.81
CA LEU A 112 15.69 10.51 -15.18
C LEU A 112 15.00 11.46 -14.19
N ALA A 113 13.78 11.14 -13.74
CA ALA A 113 13.07 11.90 -12.70
C ALA A 113 13.83 11.90 -11.37
N ALA A 114 14.46 10.77 -10.99
CA ALA A 114 15.32 10.68 -9.81
C ALA A 114 16.58 11.57 -9.94
N LYS A 115 17.21 11.59 -11.13
CA LYS A 115 18.35 12.49 -11.42
C LYS A 115 17.96 13.96 -11.31
N ILE A 116 16.82 14.35 -11.88
CA ILE A 116 16.26 15.71 -11.78
C ILE A 116 16.01 16.08 -10.33
N THR A 117 15.33 15.20 -9.60
CA THR A 117 14.98 15.38 -8.19
C THR A 117 16.22 15.55 -7.31
N LEU A 118 17.20 14.67 -7.48
CA LEU A 118 18.47 14.74 -6.78
C LEU A 118 19.21 16.04 -7.11
N ASN A 119 19.29 16.43 -8.39
CA ASN A 119 19.96 17.66 -8.77
C ASN A 119 19.27 18.89 -8.17
N ALA A 120 17.93 18.97 -8.24
CA ALA A 120 17.17 20.08 -7.64
C ALA A 120 17.39 20.17 -6.13
N ALA A 121 17.34 19.03 -5.42
CA ALA A 121 17.56 18.98 -3.97
C ALA A 121 18.99 19.36 -3.58
N LEU A 122 20.02 18.85 -4.27
CA LEU A 122 21.41 19.17 -3.96
C LEU A 122 21.75 20.63 -4.28
N ASN A 123 21.23 21.18 -5.38
CA ASN A 123 21.43 22.60 -5.70
C ASN A 123 20.80 23.50 -4.63
N TYR A 124 19.64 23.12 -4.10
CA TYR A 124 19.00 23.83 -2.99
C TYR A 124 19.83 23.74 -1.70
N LEU A 125 20.26 22.52 -1.31
CA LEU A 125 20.99 22.30 -0.06
C LEU A 125 22.42 22.86 -0.06
N PHE A 126 23.11 22.79 -1.20
CA PHE A 126 24.51 23.17 -1.33
C PHE A 126 24.73 24.44 -2.15
N LEU A 127 23.69 25.25 -2.34
CA LEU A 127 23.76 26.56 -3.01
C LEU A 127 24.50 26.52 -4.37
N ASN A 128 24.19 25.51 -5.18
CA ASN A 128 24.83 25.22 -6.48
C ASN A 128 26.34 24.90 -6.43
N ASP A 129 26.88 24.38 -5.32
CA ASP A 129 28.28 23.90 -5.27
C ASP A 129 28.47 22.66 -6.16
N THR A 130 28.94 22.92 -7.38
CA THR A 130 29.16 21.89 -8.39
C THR A 130 30.18 20.82 -7.99
N LYS A 131 31.10 21.10 -7.05
CA LYS A 131 32.08 20.10 -6.58
C LYS A 131 31.40 19.05 -5.71
N ILE A 132 30.50 19.48 -4.83
CA ILE A 132 29.73 18.59 -3.95
C ILE A 132 28.68 17.83 -4.78
N ILE A 133 27.93 18.54 -5.62
CA ILE A 133 26.85 17.94 -6.42
C ILE A 133 27.34 16.78 -7.29
N LYS A 134 28.52 16.90 -7.91
CA LYS A 134 29.11 15.85 -8.76
C LYS A 134 29.47 14.55 -8.03
N GLN A 135 29.53 14.57 -6.69
CA GLN A 135 29.83 13.37 -5.89
C GLN A 135 28.62 12.43 -5.79
N PHE A 136 27.41 12.97 -5.94
CA PHE A 136 26.19 12.20 -5.84
C PHE A 136 25.78 11.66 -7.22
N LYS A 137 25.47 10.37 -7.27
CA LYS A 137 25.01 9.70 -8.48
C LYS A 137 23.83 8.80 -8.15
N ILE A 138 22.90 8.70 -9.09
CA ILE A 138 21.82 7.72 -9.01
C ILE A 138 22.39 6.34 -9.35
N ASP A 139 22.11 5.36 -8.50
CA ASP A 139 22.33 3.95 -8.80
C ASP A 139 21.19 3.46 -9.72
N GLU A 140 21.47 3.42 -11.01
CA GLU A 140 20.50 3.03 -12.04
C GLU A 140 20.12 1.54 -11.93
N ASN A 141 21.04 0.68 -11.47
CA ASN A 141 20.75 -0.73 -11.25
C ASN A 141 19.79 -0.91 -10.08
N TYR A 142 19.98 -0.11 -9.02
CA TYR A 142 19.05 -0.10 -7.89
C TYR A 142 17.67 0.42 -8.29
N ALA A 143 17.60 1.51 -9.07
CA ALA A 143 16.34 2.04 -9.61
C ALA A 143 15.61 0.99 -10.46
N LYS A 144 16.33 0.29 -11.34
CA LYS A 144 15.78 -0.82 -12.13
C LYS A 144 15.26 -1.95 -11.24
N THR A 145 16.05 -2.37 -10.24
CA THR A 145 15.65 -3.44 -9.31
C THR A 145 14.38 -3.07 -8.54
N LEU A 146 14.27 -1.83 -8.06
CA LEU A 146 13.05 -1.34 -7.42
C LEU A 146 11.86 -1.37 -8.38
N GLY A 147 12.07 -0.92 -9.63
CA GLY A 147 11.03 -0.92 -10.63
C GLY A 147 10.54 -2.33 -10.98
N GLU A 148 11.44 -3.30 -11.10
CA GLU A 148 11.09 -4.70 -11.33
C GLU A 148 10.27 -5.28 -10.16
N CYS A 149 10.69 -5.01 -8.93
CA CYS A 149 10.02 -5.49 -7.73
C CYS A 149 8.64 -4.87 -7.50
N PHE A 150 8.49 -3.55 -7.70
CA PHE A 150 7.22 -2.86 -7.45
C PHE A 150 6.23 -2.99 -8.62
N PHE A 151 6.71 -2.91 -9.85
CA PHE A 151 5.84 -2.68 -11.00
C PHE A 151 5.80 -3.84 -11.98
N LEU A 152 6.86 -4.64 -12.15
CA LEU A 152 6.88 -5.71 -13.15
C LEU A 152 6.29 -7.03 -12.62
N LYS A 153 6.62 -7.42 -11.39
CA LYS A 153 6.12 -8.66 -10.78
C LYS A 153 4.66 -8.51 -10.35
N SER A 154 3.88 -9.60 -10.44
CA SER A 154 2.49 -9.63 -9.97
C SER A 154 2.34 -9.74 -8.44
N SER A 155 3.41 -10.19 -7.78
CA SER A 155 3.55 -10.31 -6.33
C SER A 155 4.84 -9.63 -5.86
N TRP A 156 4.91 -9.27 -4.58
CA TRP A 156 6.07 -8.62 -3.96
C TRP A 156 7.12 -9.60 -3.42
N ASP A 157 7.15 -10.83 -3.90
CA ASP A 157 8.13 -11.87 -3.52
C ASP A 157 9.45 -11.79 -4.30
N CYS A 158 9.85 -10.59 -4.74
CA CYS A 158 11.11 -10.40 -5.44
C CYS A 158 12.33 -10.60 -4.50
N PRO A 159 13.52 -10.97 -5.01
CA PRO A 159 14.70 -11.25 -4.18
C PRO A 159 15.14 -10.09 -3.27
N LEU A 160 14.91 -8.84 -3.66
CA LEU A 160 15.21 -7.68 -2.81
C LEU A 160 14.24 -7.60 -1.64
N PHE A 161 12.93 -7.67 -1.90
CA PHE A 161 11.88 -7.56 -0.89
C PHE A 161 11.91 -8.71 0.10
N LEU A 162 12.16 -9.93 -0.37
CA LEU A 162 12.34 -11.09 0.51
C LEU A 162 13.49 -10.89 1.51
N ARG A 163 14.59 -10.28 1.06
CA ARG A 163 15.75 -10.02 1.92
C ARG A 163 15.51 -8.88 2.90
N VAL A 164 15.06 -7.71 2.45
CA VAL A 164 14.85 -6.55 3.35
C VAL A 164 13.75 -6.76 4.39
N SER A 165 12.77 -7.62 4.09
CA SER A 165 11.67 -7.96 5.00
C SER A 165 11.94 -9.16 5.90
N ASN A 166 13.10 -9.81 5.78
CA ASN A 166 13.43 -11.08 6.44
C ASN A 166 12.52 -12.27 6.05
N ALA A 167 11.73 -12.16 4.98
CA ALA A 167 10.89 -13.25 4.47
C ALA A 167 11.68 -14.49 4.01
N THR A 168 13.01 -14.39 3.85
CA THR A 168 13.87 -15.56 3.67
C THR A 168 13.75 -16.54 4.84
N ASN A 169 13.59 -16.02 6.06
CA ASN A 169 13.55 -16.80 7.31
C ASN A 169 12.18 -16.77 8.00
N ASP A 170 11.23 -15.97 7.49
CA ASP A 170 9.88 -15.82 8.01
C ASP A 170 8.85 -16.29 6.95
N PRO A 171 8.30 -17.51 7.11
CA PRO A 171 7.30 -18.07 6.19
C PRO A 171 6.01 -17.26 6.11
N ASP A 172 5.60 -16.60 7.20
CA ASP A 172 4.36 -15.82 7.25
C ASP A 172 4.54 -14.52 6.45
N MET A 173 5.68 -13.84 6.61
CA MET A 173 6.03 -12.69 5.79
C MET A 173 6.14 -13.07 4.31
N LYS A 174 6.74 -14.23 4.00
CA LYS A 174 6.83 -14.73 2.62
C LYS A 174 5.46 -15.01 2.02
N TYR A 175 4.58 -15.65 2.78
CA TYR A 175 3.20 -15.89 2.34
C TYR A 175 2.47 -14.57 2.10
N TRP A 176 2.64 -13.61 3.02
CA TRP A 176 2.04 -12.29 2.91
C TRP A 176 2.53 -11.52 1.67
N LEU A 177 3.83 -11.53 1.35
CA LEU A 177 4.37 -10.92 0.12
C LEU A 177 3.85 -11.56 -1.17
N ARG A 178 3.53 -12.86 -1.12
CA ARG A 178 3.01 -13.60 -2.26
C ARG A 178 1.51 -13.39 -2.47
N THR A 179 0.76 -13.22 -1.39
CA THR A 179 -0.72 -13.18 -1.40
C THR A 179 -1.28 -11.77 -1.37
N THR A 180 -0.54 -10.82 -0.82
CA THR A 180 -0.78 -9.40 -1.04
C THR A 180 -0.29 -9.13 -2.46
N ALA A 181 -1.17 -9.32 -3.45
CA ALA A 181 -0.96 -8.75 -4.79
C ALA A 181 -0.55 -7.28 -4.62
N ASN A 182 0.23 -6.70 -5.54
CA ASN A 182 0.80 -5.34 -5.46
C ASN A 182 -0.25 -4.24 -5.18
N ASP A 183 -0.76 -4.21 -3.96
CA ASP A 183 -1.89 -3.44 -3.50
C ASP A 183 -1.31 -2.25 -2.77
N LEU A 184 -1.49 -1.09 -3.38
CA LEU A 184 -1.04 0.19 -2.87
C LEU A 184 -2.09 0.82 -1.95
N SER A 185 -3.18 0.12 -1.66
CA SER A 185 -4.19 0.53 -0.70
C SER A 185 -3.59 0.79 0.69
N ILE A 186 -4.13 1.80 1.36
CA ILE A 186 -3.76 2.13 2.73
C ILE A 186 -4.28 1.10 3.74
N GLY A 187 -5.38 0.40 3.40
CA GLY A 187 -6.10 -0.53 4.29
C GLY A 187 -6.54 0.09 5.63
N THR A 188 -7.27 -0.67 6.44
CA THR A 188 -7.74 -0.19 7.77
C THR A 188 -7.37 -1.08 8.96
N GLY A 189 -6.67 -2.21 8.75
CA GLY A 189 -6.38 -3.19 9.80
C GLY A 189 -4.91 -3.63 9.86
N TYR A 190 -4.50 -4.22 10.98
CA TYR A 190 -3.21 -4.92 11.14
C TYR A 190 -3.14 -6.12 10.15
N PRO A 191 -2.02 -6.38 9.46
CA PRO A 191 -0.68 -5.81 9.67
C PRO A 191 -0.45 -4.39 9.11
N GLY A 192 -1.46 -3.74 8.55
CA GLY A 192 -1.39 -2.41 7.93
C GLY A 192 -1.08 -2.50 6.43
N SER A 193 -0.96 -1.34 5.78
CA SER A 193 -0.56 -1.25 4.37
C SER A 193 0.79 -1.90 4.11
N GLY A 194 0.83 -2.82 3.16
CA GLY A 194 2.04 -3.54 2.85
C GLY A 194 3.15 -2.70 2.24
N ILE A 195 2.77 -1.79 1.34
CA ILE A 195 3.69 -0.86 0.71
C ILE A 195 4.44 -0.03 1.75
N ARG A 196 3.75 0.38 2.83
CA ARG A 196 4.36 1.14 3.93
C ARG A 196 5.49 0.37 4.60
N ARG A 197 5.28 -0.93 4.90
CA ARG A 197 6.32 -1.76 5.53
C ARG A 197 7.54 -1.92 4.62
N ILE A 198 7.31 -2.22 3.34
CA ILE A 198 8.38 -2.43 2.37
C ILE A 198 9.16 -1.15 2.09
N VAL A 199 8.47 -0.03 1.85
CA VAL A 199 9.11 1.28 1.67
C VAL A 199 9.92 1.67 2.90
N HIS A 200 9.40 1.44 4.10
CA HIS A 200 10.14 1.69 5.34
C HIS A 200 11.43 0.86 5.40
N SER A 201 11.37 -0.46 5.21
CA SER A 201 12.57 -1.32 5.20
C SER A 201 13.59 -0.91 4.13
N LEU A 202 13.13 -0.55 2.93
CA LEU A 202 13.99 -0.06 1.86
C LEU A 202 14.68 1.26 2.24
N LEU A 203 13.93 2.23 2.78
CA LEU A 203 14.49 3.50 3.23
C LEU A 203 15.54 3.28 4.33
N VAL A 204 15.25 2.44 5.32
CA VAL A 204 16.19 2.13 6.41
C VAL A 204 17.44 1.46 5.85
N ASN A 205 17.30 0.55 4.89
CA ASN A 205 18.43 -0.11 4.25
C ASN A 205 19.28 0.87 3.41
N SER A 206 18.65 1.80 2.71
CA SER A 206 19.34 2.74 1.81
C SER A 206 19.99 3.92 2.54
N LEU A 207 19.39 4.41 3.64
CA LEU A 207 19.84 5.61 4.34
C LEU A 207 20.38 5.34 5.76
N GLY A 208 20.14 4.16 6.31
CA GLY A 208 20.57 3.78 7.64
C GLY A 208 22.08 3.53 7.73
N GLN A 209 22.67 3.90 8.86
CA GLN A 209 24.09 3.73 9.14
C GLN A 209 24.33 2.49 10.00
N LYS A 210 25.19 1.58 9.52
CA LYS A 210 25.62 0.38 10.26
C LYS A 210 26.74 0.69 11.26
N GLY A 211 27.66 1.59 10.90
CA GLY A 211 28.85 1.94 11.69
C GLY A 211 28.59 2.21 13.18
N PRO A 212 27.67 3.14 13.52
CA PRO A 212 27.32 3.47 14.90
C PRO A 212 26.70 2.31 15.71
N ALA A 213 26.32 1.21 15.04
CA ALA A 213 25.64 0.06 15.61
C ALA A 213 26.40 -1.26 15.40
N MET A 214 27.66 -1.22 14.94
CA MET A 214 28.44 -2.44 14.64
C MET A 214 28.67 -3.36 15.85
N ASN A 215 28.67 -2.80 17.06
CA ASN A 215 28.85 -3.57 18.30
C ASN A 215 27.54 -4.16 18.84
N ILE A 216 26.42 -3.93 18.16
CA ILE A 216 25.09 -4.40 18.58
C ILE A 216 24.79 -5.69 17.83
N ALA A 217 24.89 -6.82 18.53
CA ALA A 217 24.74 -8.15 17.94
C ALA A 217 23.33 -8.74 18.12
N SER A 218 22.44 -8.08 18.86
CA SER A 218 21.08 -8.57 19.11
C SER A 218 20.01 -7.52 18.88
N GLU A 219 18.84 -7.98 18.47
CA GLU A 219 17.64 -7.16 18.27
C GLU A 219 17.27 -6.38 19.53
N GLN A 220 17.29 -7.04 20.69
CA GLN A 220 16.96 -6.40 21.96
C GLN A 220 17.89 -5.22 22.28
N GLN A 221 19.20 -5.42 22.13
CA GLN A 221 20.19 -4.36 22.35
C GLN A 221 20.03 -3.19 21.36
N CYS A 222 19.56 -3.47 20.13
CA CYS A 222 19.27 -2.46 19.12
C CYS A 222 18.07 -1.61 19.56
N MET A 223 16.97 -2.27 19.92
CA MET A 223 15.75 -1.60 20.38
C MET A 223 15.98 -0.80 21.68
N ASP A 224 16.83 -1.29 22.58
CA ASP A 224 17.17 -0.58 23.81
C ASP A 224 17.93 0.73 23.59
N GLN A 225 18.55 0.95 22.42
CA GLN A 225 19.16 2.25 22.10
C GLN A 225 18.10 3.34 21.92
N ASN A 226 16.88 3.00 21.51
CA ASN A 226 15.79 3.96 21.35
C ASN A 226 15.30 4.51 22.69
N LYS A 227 15.55 3.81 23.81
CA LYS A 227 15.17 4.30 25.15
C LYS A 227 16.09 5.39 25.67
N LYS A 228 17.26 5.58 25.04
CA LYS A 228 18.33 6.46 25.54
C LYS A 228 18.31 7.84 24.87
N GLN A 229 17.59 8.00 23.77
CA GLN A 229 17.62 9.21 22.95
C GLN A 229 16.47 9.22 21.94
N ASP A 230 16.03 10.43 21.56
CA ASP A 230 14.90 10.67 20.66
C ASP A 230 15.31 11.28 19.30
N VAL A 231 16.61 11.30 18.98
CA VAL A 231 17.16 11.94 17.76
C VAL A 231 17.18 10.96 16.57
N TYR A 232 17.60 9.73 16.83
CA TYR A 232 17.71 8.66 15.86
C TYR A 232 16.80 7.49 16.25
N THR A 233 16.39 6.72 15.26
CA THR A 233 15.76 5.43 15.48
C THR A 233 16.76 4.33 15.15
N TYR A 234 16.91 3.38 16.06
CA TYR A 234 17.66 2.15 15.90
C TYR A 234 16.68 1.05 15.51
N ILE A 235 16.89 0.49 14.32
CA ILE A 235 15.99 -0.49 13.72
C ILE A 235 16.78 -1.76 13.43
N TRP A 236 16.32 -2.87 13.98
CA TRP A 236 16.84 -4.19 13.65
C TRP A 236 16.14 -4.70 12.39
N GLN A 237 16.89 -4.98 11.33
CA GLN A 237 16.36 -5.59 10.12
C GLN A 237 17.40 -6.44 9.42
N ASN A 238 16.95 -7.32 8.52
CA ASN A 238 17.84 -8.16 7.74
C ASN A 238 18.59 -7.33 6.69
N ASP A 239 19.91 -7.50 6.63
CA ASP A 239 20.77 -6.84 5.64
C ASP A 239 20.77 -7.64 4.32
N PRO A 240 20.36 -7.06 3.18
CA PRO A 240 20.28 -7.79 1.91
C PRO A 240 21.62 -8.33 1.40
N GLN A 241 22.74 -7.79 1.86
CA GLN A 241 24.07 -8.26 1.42
C GLN A 241 24.54 -9.47 2.22
N THR A 242 24.35 -9.46 3.53
CA THR A 242 24.82 -10.53 4.43
C THR A 242 23.74 -11.56 4.75
N ASN A 243 22.47 -11.21 4.50
CA ASN A 243 21.28 -11.97 4.89
C ASN A 243 21.24 -12.29 6.39
N ASN A 244 21.82 -11.41 7.20
CA ASN A 244 21.79 -11.48 8.66
C ASN A 244 21.11 -10.24 9.26
N GLY A 245 20.50 -10.43 10.43
CA GLY A 245 19.96 -9.34 11.24
C GLY A 245 21.04 -8.33 11.60
N THR A 246 20.80 -7.07 11.27
CA THR A 246 21.73 -5.96 11.48
C THR A 246 20.97 -4.79 12.09
N CYS A 247 21.62 -4.11 13.06
CA CYS A 247 21.08 -2.88 13.63
C CYS A 247 21.48 -1.67 12.77
N TYR A 248 20.49 -0.87 12.38
CA TYR A 248 20.69 0.37 11.62
C TYR A 248 20.34 1.57 12.48
N ARG A 249 21.23 2.57 12.54
CA ARG A 249 20.89 3.90 13.05
C ARG A 249 20.36 4.76 11.91
N THR A 250 19.16 5.30 12.04
CA THR A 250 18.52 6.11 10.99
C THR A 250 17.73 7.28 11.57
N SER A 251 17.44 8.28 10.74
CA SER A 251 16.45 9.35 11.03
C SER A 251 15.07 9.05 10.45
N ILE A 252 14.88 7.87 9.86
CA ILE A 252 13.61 7.43 9.30
C ILE A 252 12.73 6.91 10.43
N TYR A 253 11.52 7.46 10.50
CA TYR A 253 10.49 7.04 11.44
C TYR A 253 9.13 6.95 10.73
N MET A 254 8.20 6.24 11.37
CA MET A 254 6.86 6.06 10.85
C MET A 254 5.88 7.00 11.55
N GLY A 255 5.31 7.94 10.80
CA GLY A 255 4.20 8.77 11.26
C GLY A 255 2.85 8.05 11.22
N ILE A 256 1.92 8.44 12.09
CA ILE A 256 0.52 8.03 12.00
C ILE A 256 -0.16 8.93 10.97
N ALA A 257 -0.63 8.35 9.86
CA ALA A 257 -1.42 9.05 8.85
C ALA A 257 -2.90 8.74 9.08
N LYS A 258 -3.52 9.47 10.02
CA LYS A 258 -4.96 9.42 10.30
C LYS A 258 -5.53 10.83 10.06
N SER A 259 -6.76 10.91 9.57
CA SER A 259 -7.40 12.21 9.42
C SER A 259 -7.63 12.86 10.80
N PRO A 260 -7.30 14.17 10.97
CA PRO A 260 -7.57 14.90 12.20
C PRO A 260 -9.06 14.96 12.60
N ALA A 261 -9.97 14.74 11.64
CA ALA A 261 -11.41 14.62 11.90
C ALA A 261 -11.74 13.60 13.01
N PHE A 262 -10.88 12.59 13.19
CA PHE A 262 -11.06 11.52 14.18
C PHE A 262 -10.26 11.73 15.47
N ASP A 263 -9.53 12.84 15.59
CA ASP A 263 -8.74 13.22 16.78
C ASP A 263 -9.32 14.45 17.47
N ILE A 264 -9.99 15.34 16.72
CA ILE A 264 -10.62 16.54 17.27
C ILE A 264 -11.93 16.17 17.97
N GLU A 265 -12.01 16.47 19.27
CA GLU A 265 -13.21 16.25 20.05
C GLU A 265 -14.39 17.08 19.52
N ASN A 266 -15.58 16.47 19.41
CA ASN A 266 -16.79 17.10 18.87
C ASN A 266 -16.63 17.70 17.46
N TYR A 267 -15.75 17.12 16.64
CA TYR A 267 -15.57 17.54 15.26
C TYR A 267 -16.88 17.43 14.44
N ASN A 268 -17.19 18.49 13.69
CA ASN A 268 -18.30 18.45 12.75
C ASN A 268 -17.89 17.70 11.47
N PHE A 269 -18.27 16.42 11.39
CA PHE A 269 -18.01 15.55 10.24
C PHE A 269 -18.62 16.03 8.91
N SER A 270 -19.57 16.97 8.95
CA SER A 270 -20.16 17.59 7.76
C SER A 270 -19.43 18.86 7.30
N SER A 271 -18.39 19.31 8.01
CA SER A 271 -17.69 20.57 7.69
C SER A 271 -16.86 20.52 6.40
N GLY A 272 -16.45 19.33 5.96
CA GLY A 272 -15.60 19.16 4.77
C GLY A 272 -14.15 19.64 4.92
N GLN A 273 -13.73 20.08 6.11
CA GLN A 273 -12.38 20.60 6.34
C GLN A 273 -11.31 19.48 6.31
N TYR A 274 -11.60 18.36 6.97
CA TYR A 274 -10.74 17.18 7.03
C TYR A 274 -11.43 15.97 6.40
N SER A 275 -10.64 15.02 5.92
CA SER A 275 -11.13 13.77 5.31
C SER A 275 -11.90 12.93 6.32
N THR A 276 -13.04 12.37 5.95
CA THR A 276 -13.87 11.53 6.83
C THR A 276 -14.08 10.12 6.28
N TRP A 277 -13.23 9.68 5.35
CA TRP A 277 -13.31 8.36 4.76
C TRP A 277 -13.09 7.26 5.81
N VAL A 278 -14.03 6.32 5.86
CA VAL A 278 -13.97 5.12 6.71
C VAL A 278 -14.31 3.89 5.88
N GLU A 279 -13.64 2.78 6.15
CA GLU A 279 -13.92 1.50 5.50
C GLU A 279 -14.94 0.73 6.34
N SER A 280 -15.96 0.15 5.70
CA SER A 280 -16.89 -0.75 6.36
C SER A 280 -16.14 -1.99 6.86
N ARG A 281 -16.52 -2.55 8.01
CA ARG A 281 -15.98 -3.84 8.45
C ARG A 281 -16.82 -4.97 7.86
N TRP A 282 -16.16 -6.00 7.35
CA TRP A 282 -16.77 -7.25 6.88
C TRP A 282 -16.13 -8.45 7.58
N ASP A 283 -16.83 -9.58 7.62
CA ASP A 283 -16.27 -10.85 8.07
C ASP A 283 -15.11 -11.23 7.11
N SER A 284 -13.99 -11.71 7.65
CA SER A 284 -12.76 -12.01 6.92
C SER A 284 -12.90 -13.11 5.86
N HIS A 285 -14.09 -13.68 5.70
CA HIS A 285 -14.42 -14.74 4.76
C HIS A 285 -15.52 -14.32 3.78
N ALA A 286 -15.36 -13.18 3.12
CA ALA A 286 -16.15 -12.88 1.93
C ALA A 286 -15.90 -13.97 0.87
N ARG A 287 -16.84 -14.90 0.74
CA ARG A 287 -16.76 -16.04 -0.19
C ARG A 287 -17.78 -15.84 -1.30
N LEU A 288 -17.34 -16.08 -2.52
CA LEU A 288 -18.21 -16.24 -3.66
C LEU A 288 -18.28 -17.74 -3.96
N GLU A 289 -19.45 -18.34 -3.73
CA GLU A 289 -19.67 -19.76 -3.96
C GLU A 289 -20.74 -19.93 -5.04
N LEU A 290 -20.46 -20.80 -6.02
CA LEU A 290 -21.41 -21.16 -7.06
C LEU A 290 -22.10 -22.47 -6.66
N PHE A 291 -23.42 -22.44 -6.57
CA PHE A 291 -24.22 -23.64 -6.32
C PHE A 291 -25.48 -23.66 -7.18
N LEU A 292 -25.96 -24.86 -7.47
CA LEU A 292 -27.24 -25.07 -8.13
C LEU A 292 -28.36 -24.95 -7.10
N THR A 293 -29.41 -24.21 -7.43
CA THR A 293 -30.63 -24.11 -6.63
C THR A 293 -31.71 -24.99 -7.27
N ALA A 294 -32.49 -25.66 -6.43
CA ALA A 294 -33.64 -26.40 -6.91
C ALA A 294 -34.78 -25.42 -7.26
N ASP A 295 -35.69 -25.85 -8.15
CA ASP A 295 -36.94 -25.14 -8.36
C ASP A 295 -37.75 -25.19 -7.04
N TYR A 296 -38.31 -24.06 -6.62
CA TYR A 296 -39.13 -23.96 -5.40
C TYR A 296 -40.25 -25.00 -5.34
N ARG A 297 -40.76 -25.45 -6.50
CA ARG A 297 -41.79 -26.49 -6.59
C ARG A 297 -41.27 -27.83 -6.10
N LEU A 298 -40.04 -28.18 -6.45
CA LEU A 298 -39.42 -29.43 -6.01
C LEU A 298 -39.18 -29.41 -4.50
N GLU A 299 -38.73 -28.28 -3.96
CA GLU A 299 -38.57 -28.09 -2.51
C GLU A 299 -39.92 -28.20 -1.79
N LEU A 300 -40.97 -27.60 -2.33
CA LEU A 300 -42.32 -27.69 -1.78
C LEU A 300 -42.84 -29.13 -1.81
N TYR A 301 -42.69 -29.86 -2.91
CA TYR A 301 -43.09 -31.25 -2.99
C TYR A 301 -42.31 -32.12 -2.00
N ALA A 302 -40.99 -31.94 -1.90
CA ALA A 302 -40.16 -32.67 -0.93
C ALA A 302 -40.62 -32.40 0.52
N PHE A 303 -40.91 -31.14 0.85
CA PHE A 303 -41.44 -30.76 2.17
C PHE A 303 -42.80 -31.41 2.45
N LEU A 304 -43.74 -31.35 1.50
CA LEU A 304 -45.07 -31.93 1.65
C LEU A 304 -45.02 -33.47 1.78
N ILE A 305 -44.17 -34.14 1.00
CA ILE A 305 -43.96 -35.59 1.10
C ILE A 305 -43.38 -35.95 2.47
N ALA A 306 -42.37 -35.21 2.95
CA ALA A 306 -41.80 -35.44 4.28
C ALA A 306 -42.84 -35.28 5.39
N LEU A 307 -43.67 -34.23 5.31
CA LEU A 307 -44.75 -33.98 6.27
C LEU A 307 -45.79 -35.11 6.26
N LEU A 308 -46.22 -35.57 5.08
CA LEU A 308 -47.13 -36.71 4.93
C LEU A 308 -46.53 -38.00 5.54
N MET A 309 -45.26 -38.28 5.30
CA MET A 309 -44.58 -39.45 5.87
C MET A 309 -44.53 -39.39 7.40
N ILE A 310 -44.32 -38.22 8.00
CA ILE A 310 -44.38 -38.04 9.46
C ILE A 310 -45.79 -38.30 9.98
N PHE A 311 -46.82 -37.74 9.34
CA PHE A 311 -48.21 -37.92 9.77
C PHE A 311 -48.73 -39.35 9.56
N LEU A 312 -48.15 -40.12 8.65
CA LEU A 312 -48.47 -41.54 8.49
C LEU A 312 -47.68 -42.41 9.48
N SER A 313 -46.39 -42.14 9.65
CA SER A 313 -45.52 -42.95 10.50
C SER A 313 -45.77 -42.73 11.99
N ALA A 314 -46.08 -41.51 12.45
CA ALA A 314 -46.29 -41.23 13.87
C ALA A 314 -47.51 -41.97 14.47
N PRO A 315 -48.71 -41.98 13.84
CA PRO A 315 -49.84 -42.78 14.30
C PRO A 315 -49.60 -44.28 14.18
N LEU A 316 -48.89 -44.73 13.14
CA LEU A 316 -48.53 -46.15 13.00
C LEU A 316 -47.62 -46.58 14.15
N ASN A 317 -46.58 -45.81 14.48
CA ASN A 317 -45.71 -46.10 15.62
C ASN A 317 -46.43 -45.94 16.97
N TYR A 318 -47.33 -44.97 17.11
CA TYR A 318 -48.14 -44.81 18.32
C TYR A 318 -49.17 -45.94 18.51
N GLY A 319 -49.77 -46.40 17.40
CA GLY A 319 -50.74 -47.49 17.38
C GLY A 319 -50.12 -48.87 17.53
N LEU A 320 -48.89 -49.06 17.06
CA LEU A 320 -48.05 -50.22 17.31
C LEU A 320 -47.44 -50.14 18.73
N LYS A 321 -48.28 -50.25 19.77
CA LYS A 321 -47.82 -50.59 21.11
C LYS A 321 -47.37 -52.05 21.14
N GLU A 322 -46.38 -52.37 21.98
CA GLU A 322 -45.80 -53.72 22.21
C GLU A 322 -46.81 -54.88 22.25
N GLN A 323 -48.07 -54.61 22.58
CA GLN A 323 -49.19 -55.56 22.57
C GLN A 323 -49.43 -56.27 21.23
N TRP A 324 -48.97 -55.73 20.09
CA TRP A 324 -49.05 -56.42 18.79
C TRP A 324 -47.96 -57.50 18.61
N PHE A 325 -46.89 -57.47 19.39
CA PHE A 325 -45.83 -58.48 19.41
C PHE A 325 -45.95 -59.45 20.58
N VAL A 326 -46.90 -59.23 21.51
CA VAL A 326 -47.28 -60.25 22.50
C VAL A 326 -48.17 -61.25 21.80
N ASP A 327 -47.59 -62.40 21.45
CA ASP A 327 -48.33 -63.53 20.92
C ASP A 327 -49.24 -64.09 22.03
N ASN A 328 -50.51 -63.66 22.03
CA ASN A 328 -51.53 -64.15 22.96
C ASN A 328 -51.86 -65.65 22.75
N SER A 329 -51.24 -66.32 21.77
CA SER A 329 -51.37 -67.77 21.58
C SER A 329 -50.38 -68.59 22.41
N LEU A 330 -49.36 -67.96 23.02
CA LEU A 330 -48.47 -68.64 23.95
C LEU A 330 -49.08 -68.61 25.36
N PRO A 331 -49.34 -69.77 26.00
CA PRO A 331 -49.83 -69.80 27.37
C PRO A 331 -48.82 -69.12 28.31
N PRO A 332 -49.26 -68.46 29.39
CA PRO A 332 -48.35 -67.87 30.36
C PRO A 332 -47.41 -68.98 30.84
N ALA A 333 -46.10 -68.74 30.71
CA ALA A 333 -45.10 -69.67 31.24
C ALA A 333 -45.42 -69.91 32.71
N SER A 334 -45.61 -71.19 33.06
CA SER A 334 -45.87 -71.62 34.43
C SER A 334 -44.81 -71.03 35.36
N PRO A 335 -45.17 -70.55 36.57
CA PRO A 335 -44.19 -69.99 37.48
C PRO A 335 -43.10 -71.03 37.74
N GLN A 336 -41.85 -70.70 37.40
CA GLN A 336 -40.72 -71.47 37.87
C GLN A 336 -40.72 -71.37 39.39
N GLN A 337 -41.02 -72.49 40.06
CA GLN A 337 -40.72 -72.63 41.47
C GLN A 337 -39.19 -72.70 41.63
N LEU A 338 -38.72 -71.90 42.58
CA LEU A 338 -37.33 -71.75 43.03
C LEU A 338 -36.58 -73.08 43.22
#